data_AF-A0AAD3DIJ5-F1
#
_entry.id   AF-A0AAD3DIJ5-F1
#
_cell.length_a   1.000
_cell.length_b   1.000
_cell.length_c   1.000
_cell.angle_alpha   90.00
_cell.angle_beta   90.00
_cell.angle_gamma   90.00
#
_symmetry.space_group_name_H-M   'P 1'
#
loop_
_entity.id
_entity.type
_entity.pdbx_description
1 polymer ?
#
loop_
_entity_poly.entity_id
_entity_poly.type
_entity_poly.pdbx_seq_one_letter_code
_entity_poly.pdbx_strand_id
1 'polypeptide(L)'
;MLMHCGVVRWQGRRMKRSAHTSIPIALACLSSTTKMASLQANPVAIGASRPVHQPIPILVRLGCSHSSAPSTSKYCGQTSAGALESGPRRRGLPRVAEPCSRKWQTDSLIAHAGPAGGMGAHGGGIGEPADSWPRRLLVGLAFAYISLVVLVPFVNVFVQAFAKGIVPFLEHCLDPDFLHALKMTLLLAGVTVPLNTVFGTVAAINLTRNEFPGKVFLMSLLDLPFSISPVVTGLMLTLLYGRTGWFAGLLRVTGINVVFAFTGMALATMFVTLPFVVRELIPILDNMDLSQEEAARTLGANDWQVFWNVTLPNIRWGLLYGVILCNARAMGEFGAVSVISGNIIGKTQTLTLFVESAYKEYNTEAAFAAAVLLSLLALGTLFIKDKVEQAAAAESRK
;
A
#
# COMPACT_ATOMS: atom_id res chain seq x y z
N MET A 1 -0.77 -26.57 27.71
CA MET A 1 -1.60 -27.61 27.06
C MET A 1 -1.58 -27.31 25.58
N LEU A 2 -0.80 -28.09 24.84
CA LEU A 2 -0.55 -27.97 23.40
C LEU A 2 -1.67 -28.66 22.59
N MET A 3 -1.65 -28.42 21.27
CA MET A 3 -2.29 -29.18 20.18
C MET A 3 -3.77 -28.85 19.89
N HIS A 4 -4.26 -28.81 18.64
CA HIS A 4 -3.74 -29.36 17.38
C HIS A 4 -4.34 -28.60 16.18
N CYS A 5 -3.52 -28.36 15.17
CA CYS A 5 -3.91 -27.96 13.82
C CYS A 5 -4.45 -29.20 13.06
N GLY A 6 -5.56 -29.05 12.33
CA GLY A 6 -6.23 -30.12 11.59
C GLY A 6 -6.56 -29.71 10.15
N VAL A 7 -5.74 -30.19 9.22
CA VAL A 7 -5.88 -30.08 7.76
C VAL A 7 -7.00 -31.01 7.27
N VAL A 8 -8.01 -30.47 6.59
CA VAL A 8 -9.07 -31.28 5.95
C VAL A 8 -8.70 -31.58 4.50
N ARG A 9 -8.45 -32.87 4.24
CA ARG A 9 -8.13 -33.46 2.95
C ARG A 9 -9.43 -33.83 2.22
N TRP A 10 -9.65 -33.25 1.05
CA TRP A 10 -10.79 -33.52 0.18
C TRP A 10 -10.62 -34.88 -0.52
N GLN A 11 -11.50 -35.85 -0.25
CA GLN A 11 -11.58 -37.10 -0.99
C GLN A 11 -13.00 -37.31 -1.48
N GLY A 12 -13.16 -37.28 -2.81
CA GLY A 12 -14.45 -37.43 -3.47
C GLY A 12 -15.00 -38.85 -3.35
N ARG A 13 -16.33 -38.93 -3.20
CA ARG A 13 -17.07 -40.15 -3.52
C ARG A 13 -18.45 -39.79 -4.10
N ARG A 14 -18.65 -40.20 -5.36
CA ARG A 14 -19.93 -40.21 -6.09
C ARG A 14 -20.88 -41.20 -5.41
N MET A 15 -22.14 -40.83 -5.20
CA MET A 15 -23.26 -41.76 -5.38
C MET A 15 -24.59 -41.04 -5.64
N LYS A 16 -25.45 -41.76 -6.37
CA LYS A 16 -26.62 -41.32 -7.14
C LYS A 16 -27.95 -41.43 -6.36
N ARG A 17 -28.91 -40.60 -6.80
CA ARG A 17 -30.36 -40.84 -7.02
C ARG A 17 -31.38 -40.77 -5.87
N SER A 18 -32.46 -40.04 -6.22
CA SER A 18 -33.89 -40.09 -5.81
C SER A 18 -34.26 -39.61 -4.40
N ALA A 19 -35.45 -39.05 -4.11
CA ALA A 19 -36.55 -38.39 -4.85
C ALA A 19 -37.61 -38.01 -3.77
N HIS A 20 -38.35 -36.90 -3.95
CA HIS A 20 -39.55 -36.44 -3.20
C HIS A 20 -39.36 -36.15 -1.67
N THR A 21 -39.98 -35.20 -0.97
CA THR A 21 -41.37 -34.69 -0.99
C THR A 21 -41.49 -33.44 -0.05
N SER A 22 -42.28 -32.43 -0.45
CA SER A 22 -43.15 -31.49 0.32
C SER A 22 -42.74 -30.69 1.60
N ILE A 23 -42.79 -29.35 1.44
CA ILE A 23 -43.34 -28.18 2.21
C ILE A 23 -44.25 -28.41 3.49
N PRO A 24 -44.67 -27.38 4.29
CA PRO A 24 -44.05 -26.53 5.37
C PRO A 24 -44.80 -26.60 6.76
N ILE A 25 -44.43 -25.72 7.73
CA ILE A 25 -45.27 -24.99 8.76
C ILE A 25 -44.73 -25.04 10.22
N ALA A 26 -44.88 -23.88 10.90
CA ALA A 26 -44.98 -23.59 12.35
C ALA A 26 -43.79 -22.79 12.95
N LEU A 27 -43.88 -21.48 13.24
CA LEU A 27 -44.65 -20.71 14.25
C LEU A 27 -44.15 -20.84 15.72
N ALA A 28 -43.91 -19.67 16.32
CA ALA A 28 -44.07 -19.29 17.74
C ALA A 28 -42.93 -19.48 18.76
N CYS A 29 -42.48 -18.34 19.35
CA CYS A 29 -42.50 -18.04 20.80
C CYS A 29 -41.96 -16.60 21.02
N LEU A 30 -42.82 -15.58 21.20
CA LEU A 30 -43.34 -15.03 22.46
C LEU A 30 -42.31 -14.39 23.43
N SER A 31 -42.35 -13.05 23.43
CA SER A 31 -42.33 -12.08 24.54
C SER A 31 -42.37 -12.58 26.00
N SER A 32 -41.61 -11.93 26.91
CA SER A 32 -42.18 -11.02 27.95
C SER A 32 -41.13 -10.34 28.87
N THR A 33 -41.20 -8.99 28.91
CA THR A 33 -41.13 -8.02 30.05
C THR A 33 -40.43 -8.39 31.37
N THR A 34 -39.60 -7.52 31.97
CA THR A 34 -39.99 -6.45 32.95
C THR A 34 -38.78 -5.50 33.23
N LYS A 35 -38.88 -4.15 33.11
CA LYS A 35 -39.13 -3.10 34.15
C LYS A 35 -38.30 -3.26 35.44
N MET A 36 -37.67 -2.27 36.11
CA MET A 36 -37.65 -0.79 36.10
C MET A 36 -36.60 -0.30 37.16
N ALA A 37 -36.29 1.02 37.17
CA ALA A 37 -35.79 1.85 38.30
C ALA A 37 -34.27 1.76 38.68
N SER A 38 -33.40 2.74 38.34
CA SER A 38 -33.19 4.10 38.89
C SER A 38 -32.43 4.16 40.21
N LEU A 39 -31.20 4.73 40.23
CA LEU A 39 -30.67 5.60 41.32
C LEU A 39 -29.24 6.15 41.06
N GLN A 40 -29.19 7.49 41.11
CA GLN A 40 -28.14 8.48 41.42
C GLN A 40 -26.64 8.13 41.64
N ALA A 41 -25.81 8.83 40.87
CA ALA A 41 -24.79 9.83 41.26
C ALA A 41 -23.65 9.53 42.30
N ASN A 42 -22.42 9.73 41.77
CA ASN A 42 -21.26 10.47 42.33
C ASN A 42 -20.22 9.75 43.25
N PRO A 43 -19.00 10.31 43.41
CA PRO A 43 -17.73 9.59 43.28
C PRO A 43 -16.96 9.52 44.61
N VAL A 44 -15.76 8.92 44.67
CA VAL A 44 -14.66 9.30 45.59
C VAL A 44 -13.41 8.46 45.30
N ALA A 45 -12.27 9.14 45.39
CA ALA A 45 -10.90 8.68 45.21
C ALA A 45 -10.27 8.08 46.49
N ILE A 46 -8.94 7.91 46.47
CA ILE A 46 -7.98 7.50 47.53
C ILE A 46 -7.71 5.98 47.49
N GLY A 47 -6.49 5.44 47.47
CA GLY A 47 -5.11 5.93 47.56
C GLY A 47 -4.19 4.67 47.62
N ALA A 48 -3.10 4.63 46.86
CA ALA A 48 -1.71 4.69 47.34
C ALA A 48 -1.05 3.38 47.84
N SER A 49 0.15 3.12 47.26
CA SER A 49 1.32 2.39 47.81
C SER A 49 1.28 0.84 47.75
N ARG A 50 2.30 0.05 47.35
CA ARG A 50 3.78 0.16 47.26
C ARG A 50 4.34 -0.86 46.22
N PRO A 51 5.63 -0.72 45.80
CA PRO A 51 6.30 -1.57 44.82
C PRO A 51 7.11 -2.72 45.46
N VAL A 52 7.36 -3.81 44.71
CA VAL A 52 8.38 -4.81 45.05
C VAL A 52 9.16 -5.19 43.79
N HIS A 53 10.42 -4.77 43.78
CA HIS A 53 11.51 -5.36 42.99
C HIS A 53 11.79 -6.79 43.45
N GLN A 54 12.21 -7.68 42.55
CA GLN A 54 13.51 -8.38 42.62
C GLN A 54 13.77 -9.25 41.36
N PRO A 55 15.03 -9.55 41.02
CA PRO A 55 15.46 -9.88 39.65
C PRO A 55 16.25 -11.22 39.52
N ILE A 56 16.76 -11.53 38.30
CA ILE A 56 17.90 -12.44 37.98
C ILE A 56 17.56 -13.97 37.98
N PRO A 57 18.24 -14.91 37.24
CA PRO A 57 19.40 -14.82 36.32
C PRO A 57 19.26 -15.49 34.92
N ILE A 58 20.21 -15.12 34.06
CA ILE A 58 20.80 -15.93 32.99
C ILE A 58 21.76 -16.95 33.63
N LEU A 59 21.66 -18.24 33.31
CA LEU A 59 22.84 -19.11 33.27
C LEU A 59 22.69 -20.32 32.34
N VAL A 60 23.73 -20.45 31.54
CA VAL A 60 24.10 -21.50 30.59
C VAL A 60 24.65 -22.72 31.35
N ARG A 61 24.27 -23.96 30.97
CA ARG A 61 25.22 -25.07 30.66
C ARG A 61 24.55 -26.44 30.39
N LEU A 62 24.89 -26.97 29.21
CA LEU A 62 25.45 -28.31 28.89
C LEU A 62 24.74 -29.60 29.31
N GLY A 63 24.49 -30.45 28.31
CA GLY A 63 24.30 -31.90 28.45
C GLY A 63 24.09 -32.60 27.10
N CYS A 64 25.17 -33.16 26.55
CA CYS A 64 25.29 -33.83 25.25
C CYS A 64 24.68 -35.24 25.17
N SER A 65 24.33 -35.66 23.95
CA SER A 65 24.45 -37.02 23.39
C SER A 65 24.34 -36.90 21.86
N HIS A 66 25.41 -36.67 21.11
CA HIS A 66 26.39 -37.61 20.51
C HIS A 66 25.85 -38.64 19.49
N SER A 67 26.35 -38.46 18.25
CA SER A 67 26.64 -39.42 17.16
C SER A 67 25.98 -38.95 15.85
N SER A 68 26.67 -38.58 14.77
CA SER A 68 28.04 -38.88 14.33
C SER A 68 28.52 -37.81 13.32
N ALA A 69 29.76 -37.38 13.50
CA ALA A 69 30.60 -36.60 12.58
C ALA A 69 31.39 -37.58 11.65
N PRO A 70 32.44 -37.21 10.86
CA PRO A 70 33.12 -35.91 10.65
C PRO A 70 33.31 -35.51 9.16
N SER A 71 33.44 -34.22 8.77
CA SER A 71 34.59 -33.28 8.90
C SER A 71 35.76 -33.62 7.94
N THR A 72 36.56 -32.73 7.35
CA THR A 72 36.78 -31.27 7.33
C THR A 72 37.90 -31.03 6.29
N SER A 73 37.83 -30.01 5.42
CA SER A 73 38.53 -28.71 5.53
C SER A 73 40.08 -28.70 5.57
N LYS A 74 40.63 -27.89 4.64
CA LYS A 74 41.77 -26.93 4.75
C LYS A 74 43.22 -27.37 4.50
N TYR A 75 43.97 -26.33 4.10
CA TYR A 75 45.43 -26.13 3.95
C TYR A 75 46.00 -26.50 2.57
N CYS A 76 46.48 -25.57 1.73
CA CYS A 76 47.52 -24.54 1.91
C CYS A 76 48.90 -25.13 2.22
N GLY A 77 49.70 -25.27 1.16
CA GLY A 77 51.14 -25.08 1.15
C GLY A 77 52.01 -26.04 1.96
N GLN A 78 52.73 -26.91 1.25
CA GLN A 78 54.12 -27.33 1.52
C GLN A 78 54.54 -28.25 0.35
N THR A 79 55.35 -27.77 -0.59
CA THR A 79 56.82 -27.92 -0.63
C THR A 79 57.34 -29.33 -0.39
N SER A 80 57.93 -29.90 -1.45
CA SER A 80 59.32 -30.36 -1.55
C SER A 80 59.55 -31.82 -1.98
N ALA A 81 60.45 -31.94 -2.98
CA ALA A 81 61.36 -33.04 -3.32
C ALA A 81 60.76 -34.40 -3.72
N GLY A 82 61.20 -35.13 -4.72
CA GLY A 82 62.19 -35.01 -5.81
C GLY A 82 61.66 -35.90 -6.95
N ALA A 83 62.34 -36.28 -8.02
CA ALA A 83 63.68 -36.14 -8.56
C ALA A 83 63.54 -36.55 -10.05
N LEU A 84 64.43 -36.07 -10.92
CA LEU A 84 65.18 -36.84 -11.93
C LEU A 84 65.64 -35.95 -13.09
N GLU A 85 66.97 -35.83 -13.10
CA GLU A 85 67.94 -35.71 -14.20
C GLU A 85 67.47 -35.44 -15.65
N SER A 86 68.07 -34.42 -16.27
CA SER A 86 69.12 -34.53 -17.33
C SER A 86 69.17 -33.26 -18.20
N GLY A 87 70.36 -32.65 -18.36
CA GLY A 87 70.57 -31.39 -19.12
C GLY A 87 70.80 -31.58 -20.63
N PRO A 88 71.53 -30.69 -21.35
CA PRO A 88 71.68 -29.23 -21.22
C PRO A 88 71.40 -28.47 -22.56
N ARG A 89 71.50 -27.12 -22.49
CA ARG A 89 71.87 -26.14 -23.55
C ARG A 89 70.80 -25.35 -24.35
N ARG A 90 70.98 -24.02 -24.20
CA ARG A 90 70.97 -22.89 -25.18
C ARG A 90 69.73 -21.98 -25.29
N ARG A 91 69.94 -20.76 -24.75
CA ARG A 91 69.83 -19.43 -25.39
C ARG A 91 68.58 -19.12 -26.24
N GLY A 92 67.79 -18.13 -25.77
CA GLY A 92 66.92 -17.32 -26.63
C GLY A 92 66.00 -16.40 -25.82
N LEU A 93 66.17 -15.09 -25.97
CA LEU A 93 65.35 -14.02 -25.40
C LEU A 93 63.85 -14.18 -25.78
N PRO A 94 62.88 -13.87 -24.89
CA PRO A 94 61.49 -13.77 -25.31
C PRO A 94 61.22 -12.39 -25.94
N ARG A 95 60.71 -12.41 -27.18
CA ARG A 95 60.07 -11.25 -27.82
C ARG A 95 58.71 -10.97 -27.17
N VAL A 96 58.42 -9.67 -27.07
CA VAL A 96 57.14 -9.05 -26.74
C VAL A 96 56.05 -9.55 -27.68
N ALA A 97 54.90 -9.95 -27.12
CA ALA A 97 53.66 -10.21 -27.86
C ALA A 97 52.48 -9.57 -27.10
N GLU A 98 51.63 -8.89 -27.87
CA GLU A 98 50.49 -8.06 -27.48
C GLU A 98 49.34 -8.85 -26.78
N PRO A 99 48.48 -8.17 -26.01
CA PRO A 99 47.33 -8.82 -25.36
C PRO A 99 46.20 -9.14 -26.35
N CYS A 100 45.90 -10.43 -26.45
CA CYS A 100 44.82 -11.03 -27.21
C CYS A 100 43.43 -10.74 -26.60
N SER A 101 42.55 -10.16 -27.42
CA SER A 101 41.12 -10.01 -27.19
C SER A 101 40.42 -11.37 -27.15
N ARG A 102 39.94 -11.81 -25.99
CA ARG A 102 39.12 -13.03 -25.86
C ARG A 102 37.69 -12.78 -26.31
N LYS A 103 37.40 -13.12 -27.57
CA LYS A 103 36.07 -13.56 -28.01
C LYS A 103 35.89 -15.03 -27.58
N TRP A 104 34.80 -15.30 -26.89
CA TRP A 104 34.38 -16.65 -26.53
C TRP A 104 33.94 -17.39 -27.80
N GLN A 105 34.76 -18.33 -28.24
CA GLN A 105 34.48 -19.22 -29.35
C GLN A 105 34.40 -20.64 -28.78
N THR A 106 33.19 -21.14 -28.63
CA THR A 106 32.86 -22.51 -28.25
C THR A 106 32.74 -23.36 -29.50
N ASP A 107 33.76 -24.16 -29.77
CA ASP A 107 33.75 -25.38 -30.58
C ASP A 107 34.52 -26.39 -29.70
N SER A 108 34.20 -27.68 -29.54
CA SER A 108 33.56 -28.64 -30.41
C SER A 108 33.36 -29.93 -29.61
N LEU A 109 32.16 -30.49 -29.56
CA LEU A 109 31.94 -31.91 -29.29
C LEU A 109 30.91 -32.42 -30.31
N ILE A 110 31.42 -32.97 -31.41
CA ILE A 110 30.66 -33.68 -32.44
C ILE A 110 30.87 -35.17 -32.21
N ALA A 111 29.79 -35.91 -31.94
CA ALA A 111 29.73 -37.35 -32.15
C ALA A 111 28.28 -37.79 -32.45
N HIS A 112 28.07 -38.19 -33.71
CA HIS A 112 27.13 -39.19 -34.23
C HIS A 112 25.62 -39.11 -33.90
N ALA A 113 24.83 -38.70 -34.91
CA ALA A 113 23.56 -39.34 -35.24
C ALA A 113 23.24 -39.15 -36.74
N GLY A 114 22.90 -40.23 -37.43
CA GLY A 114 22.66 -40.29 -38.88
C GLY A 114 21.31 -39.70 -39.34
N PRO A 115 21.03 -39.75 -40.67
CA PRO A 115 20.02 -38.92 -41.31
C PRO A 115 18.68 -39.64 -41.50
N ALA A 116 17.56 -38.97 -41.22
CA ALA A 116 16.25 -39.32 -41.80
C ALA A 116 15.23 -38.19 -41.61
N GLY A 117 14.58 -37.80 -42.70
CA GLY A 117 13.16 -37.46 -42.73
C GLY A 117 12.78 -36.05 -42.28
N GLY A 118 12.40 -35.22 -43.25
CA GLY A 118 11.71 -33.97 -42.98
C GLY A 118 10.34 -34.19 -42.35
N MET A 119 9.92 -33.24 -41.50
CA MET A 119 8.53 -32.81 -41.36
C MET A 119 8.48 -31.61 -40.39
N GLY A 120 7.79 -30.55 -40.80
CA GLY A 120 7.06 -29.69 -39.87
C GLY A 120 7.84 -28.62 -39.11
N ALA A 121 7.95 -27.44 -39.72
CA ALA A 121 8.02 -26.18 -38.98
C ALA A 121 6.74 -26.02 -38.15
N HIS A 122 6.76 -26.45 -36.89
CA HIS A 122 5.76 -26.03 -35.91
C HIS A 122 6.15 -24.66 -35.36
N GLY A 123 5.85 -23.63 -36.17
CA GLY A 123 5.57 -22.30 -35.64
C GLY A 123 4.35 -22.42 -34.73
N GLY A 124 4.58 -22.58 -33.43
CA GLY A 124 3.54 -22.50 -32.42
C GLY A 124 3.03 -21.07 -32.36
N GLY A 125 2.10 -20.74 -33.25
CA GLY A 125 1.24 -19.58 -33.08
C GLY A 125 0.59 -19.68 -31.72
N ILE A 126 0.86 -18.69 -30.87
CA ILE A 126 0.01 -18.35 -29.72
C ILE A 126 -1.38 -18.04 -30.29
N GLY A 127 -2.16 -19.11 -30.49
CA GLY A 127 -3.55 -19.00 -30.92
C GLY A 127 -4.27 -18.14 -29.90
N GLU A 128 -4.83 -17.03 -30.36
CA GLU A 128 -5.74 -16.22 -29.57
C GLU A 128 -6.78 -17.15 -28.93
N PRO A 129 -6.99 -17.10 -27.60
CA PRO A 129 -7.92 -18.00 -26.95
C PRO A 129 -9.31 -17.76 -27.52
N ALA A 130 -9.78 -18.72 -28.32
CA ALA A 130 -11.11 -18.73 -28.91
C ALA A 130 -12.14 -18.36 -27.83
N ASP A 131 -13.00 -17.41 -28.17
CA ASP A 131 -14.03 -16.84 -27.32
C ASP A 131 -15.10 -17.89 -26.98
N SER A 132 -14.75 -18.76 -26.04
CA SER A 132 -15.57 -19.90 -25.66
C SER A 132 -16.68 -19.46 -24.70
N TRP A 133 -17.89 -19.96 -24.93
CA TRP A 133 -19.06 -19.74 -24.06
C TRP A 133 -18.77 -19.87 -22.54
N PRO A 134 -17.97 -20.84 -22.08
CA PRO A 134 -17.59 -20.95 -20.66
C PRO A 134 -16.77 -19.75 -20.15
N ARG A 135 -15.88 -19.19 -20.97
CA ARG A 135 -15.08 -18.01 -20.61
C ARG A 135 -15.98 -16.79 -20.43
N ARG A 136 -16.92 -16.54 -21.36
CA ARG A 136 -17.89 -15.44 -21.24
C ARG A 136 -18.77 -15.59 -20.00
N LEU A 137 -19.18 -16.82 -19.67
CA LEU A 137 -19.98 -17.10 -18.48
C LEU A 137 -19.21 -16.83 -17.19
N LEU A 138 -17.94 -17.26 -17.11
CA LEU A 138 -17.09 -16.99 -15.94
C LEU A 138 -16.82 -15.50 -15.75
N VAL A 139 -16.53 -14.79 -16.83
CA VAL A 139 -16.35 -13.33 -16.82
C VAL A 139 -17.65 -12.64 -16.39
N GLY A 140 -18.79 -13.02 -16.98
CA GLY A 140 -20.10 -12.49 -16.63
C GLY A 140 -20.47 -12.73 -15.17
N LEU A 141 -20.19 -13.91 -14.63
CA LEU A 141 -20.41 -14.24 -13.22
C LEU A 141 -19.53 -13.39 -12.29
N ALA A 142 -18.25 -13.20 -12.64
CA ALA A 142 -17.34 -12.35 -11.88
C ALA A 142 -17.82 -10.89 -11.84
N PHE A 143 -18.20 -10.33 -13.00
CA PHE A 143 -18.76 -8.98 -13.08
C PHE A 143 -20.09 -8.86 -12.31
N ALA A 144 -20.97 -9.85 -12.41
CA ALA A 144 -22.24 -9.86 -11.69
C ALA A 144 -22.01 -9.87 -10.17
N TYR A 145 -21.08 -10.69 -9.69
CA TYR A 145 -20.74 -10.76 -8.27
C TYR A 145 -20.13 -9.46 -7.75
N ILE A 146 -19.15 -8.89 -8.46
CA ILE A 146 -18.54 -7.61 -8.08
C ILE A 146 -19.59 -6.49 -8.10
N SER A 147 -20.43 -6.46 -9.13
CA SER A 147 -21.53 -5.48 -9.25
C SER A 147 -22.51 -5.62 -8.09
N LEU A 148 -22.89 -6.85 -7.73
CA LEU A 148 -23.78 -7.09 -6.59
C LEU A 148 -23.16 -6.58 -5.28
N VAL A 149 -21.91 -6.95 -4.99
CA VAL A 149 -21.24 -6.60 -3.72
C VAL A 149 -20.97 -5.09 -3.59
N VAL A 150 -20.72 -4.39 -4.70
CA VAL A 150 -20.42 -2.95 -4.69
C VAL A 150 -21.68 -2.10 -4.85
N LEU A 151 -22.51 -2.40 -5.86
CA LEU A 151 -23.66 -1.54 -6.19
C LEU A 151 -24.78 -1.67 -5.19
N VAL A 152 -25.05 -2.85 -4.62
CA VAL A 152 -26.14 -3.00 -3.64
C VAL A 152 -25.95 -2.12 -2.40
N PRO A 153 -24.83 -2.18 -1.65
CA PRO A 153 -24.65 -1.30 -0.50
C PRO A 153 -24.52 0.18 -0.92
N PHE A 154 -23.91 0.46 -2.07
CA PHE A 154 -23.82 1.83 -2.59
C PHE A 154 -25.21 2.42 -2.83
N VAL A 155 -26.07 1.74 -3.60
CA VAL A 155 -27.46 2.17 -3.86
C VAL A 155 -28.25 2.25 -2.55
N ASN A 156 -28.05 1.32 -1.62
CA ASN A 156 -28.71 1.33 -0.32
C ASN A 156 -28.39 2.60 0.49
N VAL A 157 -27.16 3.12 0.42
CA VAL A 157 -26.79 4.41 1.05
C VAL A 157 -27.63 5.56 0.48
N PHE A 158 -27.86 5.61 -0.83
CA PHE A 158 -28.73 6.61 -1.44
C PHE A 158 -30.20 6.42 -1.03
N VAL A 159 -30.71 5.20 -1.09
CA VAL A 159 -32.10 4.90 -0.70
C VAL A 159 -32.37 5.31 0.75
N GLN A 160 -31.45 5.00 1.66
CA GLN A 160 -31.61 5.36 3.08
C GLN A 160 -31.44 6.85 3.33
N ALA A 161 -30.54 7.55 2.62
CA ALA A 161 -30.39 9.00 2.74
C ALA A 161 -31.65 9.77 2.34
N PHE A 162 -32.42 9.26 1.37
CA PHE A 162 -33.66 9.89 0.89
C PHE A 162 -34.94 9.25 1.47
N ALA A 163 -34.82 8.33 2.44
CA ALA A 163 -35.97 7.56 2.96
C ALA A 163 -37.08 8.44 3.57
N LYS A 164 -36.72 9.58 4.17
CA LYS A 164 -37.66 10.56 4.73
C LYS A 164 -37.94 11.77 3.83
N GLY A 165 -37.49 11.71 2.58
CA GLY A 165 -37.63 12.78 1.60
C GLY A 165 -36.42 13.73 1.54
N ILE A 166 -36.52 14.75 0.69
CA ILE A 166 -35.42 15.66 0.35
C ILE A 166 -35.23 16.76 1.40
N VAL A 167 -36.30 17.15 2.11
CA VAL A 167 -36.24 18.24 3.11
C VAL A 167 -35.33 17.89 4.29
N PRO A 168 -35.49 16.73 4.98
CA PRO A 168 -34.57 16.35 6.07
C PRO A 168 -33.13 16.16 5.59
N PHE A 169 -32.94 15.68 4.36
CA PHE A 169 -31.61 15.58 3.75
C PHE A 169 -30.92 16.95 3.63
N LEU A 170 -31.65 17.97 3.16
CA LEU A 170 -31.12 19.34 3.06
C LEU A 170 -30.86 19.95 4.45
N GLU A 171 -31.71 19.70 5.42
CA GLU A 171 -31.51 20.16 6.81
C GLU A 171 -30.19 19.59 7.39
N HIS A 172 -29.93 18.29 7.21
CA HIS A 172 -28.67 17.68 7.63
C HIS A 172 -27.45 18.22 6.87
N CYS A 173 -27.60 18.58 5.59
CA CYS A 173 -26.51 19.17 4.81
C CYS A 173 -26.19 20.61 5.24
N LEU A 174 -27.13 21.31 5.87
CA LEU A 174 -26.99 22.68 6.35
C LEU A 174 -26.61 22.76 7.84
N ASP A 175 -26.51 21.61 8.51
CA ASP A 175 -26.08 21.52 9.90
C ASP A 175 -24.67 22.12 10.06
N PRO A 176 -24.45 23.06 11.00
CA PRO A 176 -23.13 23.62 11.26
C PRO A 176 -22.03 22.58 11.51
N ASP A 177 -22.35 21.48 12.20
CA ASP A 177 -21.37 20.42 12.50
C ASP A 177 -20.96 19.68 11.24
N PHE A 178 -21.93 19.43 10.36
CA PHE A 178 -21.71 18.84 9.05
C PHE A 178 -20.83 19.74 8.16
N LEU A 179 -21.15 21.02 8.06
CA LEU A 179 -20.38 22.00 7.28
C LEU A 179 -18.96 22.15 7.82
N HIS A 180 -18.79 22.10 9.14
CA HIS A 180 -17.48 22.09 9.76
C HIS A 180 -16.69 20.84 9.36
N ALA A 181 -17.28 19.64 9.44
CA ALA A 181 -16.63 18.40 9.06
C ALA A 181 -16.24 18.37 7.57
N LEU A 182 -17.10 18.90 6.70
CA LEU A 182 -16.82 19.10 5.28
C LEU A 182 -15.61 20.03 5.05
N LYS A 183 -15.62 21.21 5.69
CA LYS A 183 -14.53 22.17 5.62
C LYS A 183 -13.21 21.55 6.10
N MET A 184 -13.24 20.78 7.18
CA MET A 184 -12.06 20.09 7.70
C MET A 184 -11.49 19.07 6.71
N THR A 185 -12.33 18.25 6.08
CA THR A 185 -11.88 17.30 5.04
C THR A 185 -11.28 18.02 3.84
N LEU A 186 -11.91 19.10 3.37
CA LEU A 186 -11.40 19.87 2.22
C LEU A 186 -10.09 20.59 2.56
N LEU A 187 -9.96 21.18 3.75
CA LEU A 187 -8.71 21.79 4.22
C LEU A 187 -7.61 20.76 4.34
N LEU A 188 -7.92 19.57 4.87
CA LEU A 188 -6.96 18.49 4.99
C LEU A 188 -6.45 18.08 3.61
N ALA A 189 -7.34 17.74 2.67
CA ALA A 189 -6.96 17.40 1.30
C ALA A 189 -6.20 18.55 0.60
N GLY A 190 -6.65 19.79 0.77
CA GLY A 190 -6.04 20.98 0.17
C GLY A 190 -4.63 21.26 0.67
N VAL A 191 -4.25 20.81 1.86
CA VAL A 191 -2.88 20.93 2.39
C VAL A 191 -2.07 19.67 2.08
N THR A 192 -2.60 18.49 2.32
CA THR A 192 -1.83 17.24 2.26
C THR A 192 -1.51 16.84 0.82
N VAL A 193 -2.44 17.05 -0.12
CA VAL A 193 -2.26 16.63 -1.51
C VAL A 193 -1.14 17.44 -2.18
N PRO A 194 -1.10 18.80 -2.14
CA PRO A 194 0.00 19.54 -2.74
C PRO A 194 1.36 19.22 -2.10
N LEU A 195 1.42 19.09 -0.78
CA LEU A 195 2.66 18.73 -0.10
C LEU A 195 3.16 17.36 -0.54
N ASN A 196 2.29 16.35 -0.56
CA ASN A 196 2.66 15.02 -1.04
C ASN A 196 2.97 14.97 -2.54
N THR A 197 2.38 15.85 -3.34
CA THR A 197 2.73 16.01 -4.75
C THR A 197 4.19 16.47 -4.87
N VAL A 198 4.57 17.51 -4.14
CA VAL A 198 5.94 18.05 -4.16
C VAL A 198 6.93 17.02 -3.61
N PHE A 199 6.71 16.53 -2.39
CA PHE A 199 7.62 15.56 -1.76
C PHE A 199 7.67 14.23 -2.53
N GLY A 200 6.53 13.75 -3.02
CA GLY A 200 6.44 12.53 -3.81
C GLY A 200 7.14 12.64 -5.15
N THR A 201 7.02 13.77 -5.85
CA THR A 201 7.72 14.01 -7.11
C THR A 201 9.23 14.05 -6.91
N VAL A 202 9.70 14.80 -5.90
CA VAL A 202 11.13 14.88 -5.55
C VAL A 202 11.67 13.50 -5.17
N ALA A 203 10.93 12.74 -4.36
CA ALA A 203 11.32 11.38 -3.96
C ALA A 203 11.37 10.43 -5.18
N ALA A 204 10.37 10.46 -6.05
CA ALA A 204 10.32 9.61 -7.24
C ALA A 204 11.48 9.89 -8.20
N ILE A 205 11.78 11.16 -8.47
CA ILE A 205 12.91 11.56 -9.33
C ILE A 205 14.23 11.11 -8.68
N ASN A 206 14.41 11.36 -7.38
CA ASN A 206 15.65 10.98 -6.71
C ASN A 206 15.87 9.46 -6.68
N LEU A 207 14.80 8.69 -6.47
CA LEU A 207 14.84 7.23 -6.44
C LEU A 207 15.08 6.62 -7.82
N THR A 208 14.57 7.22 -8.89
CA THR A 208 14.73 6.68 -10.25
C THR A 208 16.06 7.11 -10.87
N ARG A 209 16.49 8.37 -10.70
CA ARG A 209 17.68 8.93 -11.35
C ARG A 209 19.01 8.62 -10.66
N ASN A 210 19.01 8.31 -9.36
CA ASN A 210 20.25 8.04 -8.62
C ASN A 210 20.38 6.56 -8.22
N GLU A 211 21.60 6.03 -8.33
CA GLU A 211 21.98 4.74 -7.77
C GLU A 211 22.79 4.96 -6.48
N PHE A 212 22.21 4.56 -5.34
CA PHE A 212 22.88 4.63 -4.04
C PHE A 212 22.60 3.36 -3.22
N PRO A 213 23.52 2.93 -2.34
CA PRO A 213 23.44 1.63 -1.67
C PRO A 213 22.25 1.45 -0.71
N GLY A 214 21.50 2.51 -0.40
CA GLY A 214 20.31 2.49 0.45
C GLY A 214 18.96 2.55 -0.30
N LYS A 215 18.97 2.55 -1.64
CA LYS A 215 17.76 2.76 -2.48
C LYS A 215 16.65 1.75 -2.18
N VAL A 216 16.99 0.47 -2.06
CA VAL A 216 16.02 -0.61 -1.77
C VAL A 216 15.37 -0.43 -0.39
N PHE A 217 16.16 -0.01 0.61
CA PHE A 217 15.62 0.26 1.94
C PHE A 217 14.66 1.46 1.93
N LEU A 218 15.02 2.54 1.23
CA LEU A 218 14.15 3.71 1.11
C LEU A 218 12.86 3.41 0.35
N MET A 219 12.92 2.62 -0.71
CA MET A 219 11.71 2.12 -1.41
C MET A 219 10.82 1.31 -0.46
N SER A 220 11.41 0.41 0.32
CA SER A 220 10.66 -0.38 1.32
C SER A 220 10.01 0.50 2.38
N LEU A 221 10.70 1.55 2.83
CA LEU A 221 10.18 2.51 3.80
C LEU A 221 9.00 3.31 3.24
N LEU A 222 9.01 3.62 1.94
CA LEU A 222 7.88 4.27 1.28
C LEU A 222 6.67 3.34 1.13
N ASP A 223 6.84 2.02 1.13
CA ASP A 223 5.74 1.06 1.07
C ASP A 223 5.17 0.68 2.43
N LEU A 224 5.93 0.96 3.49
CA LEU A 224 5.56 0.68 4.86
C LEU A 224 4.16 1.21 5.25
N PRO A 225 3.68 2.40 4.79
CA PRO A 225 2.33 2.85 5.06
C PRO A 225 1.23 1.93 4.49
N PHE A 226 1.49 1.16 3.43
CA PHE A 226 0.54 0.19 2.89
C PHE A 226 0.52 -1.12 3.67
N SER A 227 1.65 -1.48 4.29
CA SER A 227 1.75 -2.70 5.09
C SER A 227 1.22 -2.51 6.51
N ILE A 228 1.20 -1.28 7.03
CA ILE A 228 0.73 -0.96 8.37
C ILE A 228 -0.74 -0.51 8.33
N SER A 229 -1.53 -0.98 9.30
CA SER A 229 -2.91 -0.51 9.48
C SER A 229 -2.93 1.00 9.76
N PRO A 230 -3.78 1.79 9.09
CA PRO A 230 -3.88 3.22 9.36
C PRO A 230 -4.16 3.56 10.83
N VAL A 231 -4.92 2.72 11.54
CA VAL A 231 -5.18 2.89 12.98
C VAL A 231 -3.89 2.80 13.80
N VAL A 232 -3.00 1.87 13.44
CA VAL A 232 -1.68 1.72 14.08
C VAL A 232 -0.81 2.93 13.78
N THR A 233 -0.85 3.47 12.57
CA THR A 233 -0.18 4.73 12.20
C THR A 233 -0.64 5.89 13.09
N GLY A 234 -1.95 6.04 13.29
CA GLY A 234 -2.51 7.07 14.17
C GLY A 234 -2.03 6.93 15.62
N LEU A 235 -1.98 5.71 16.14
CA LEU A 235 -1.43 5.43 17.48
C LEU A 235 0.07 5.72 17.56
N MET A 236 0.85 5.29 16.57
CA MET A 236 2.29 5.54 16.49
C MET A 236 2.58 7.04 16.52
N LEU A 237 1.88 7.83 15.71
CA LEU A 237 2.03 9.29 15.69
C LEU A 237 1.60 9.93 17.00
N THR A 238 0.54 9.44 17.63
CA THR A 238 0.09 9.91 18.95
C THR A 238 1.13 9.65 20.03
N LEU A 239 1.81 8.50 20.01
CA LEU A 239 2.89 8.18 20.94
C LEU A 239 4.15 9.02 20.67
N LEU A 240 4.47 9.24 19.39
CA LEU A 240 5.65 9.96 18.95
C LEU A 240 5.56 11.48 19.23
N TYR A 241 4.40 12.07 18.99
CA TYR A 241 4.11 13.50 19.15
C TYR A 241 3.30 13.84 20.41
N GLY A 242 3.01 12.84 21.25
CA GLY A 242 2.30 13.02 22.52
C GLY A 242 3.12 13.77 23.55
N ARG A 243 2.52 14.03 24.72
CA ARG A 243 3.12 14.82 25.82
C ARG A 243 4.43 14.23 26.38
N THR A 244 4.61 12.92 26.24
CA THR A 244 5.79 12.14 26.65
C THR A 244 6.54 11.54 25.46
N GLY A 245 6.21 11.96 24.23
CA GLY A 245 6.84 11.47 23.01
C GLY A 245 8.24 12.03 22.80
N TRP A 246 8.97 11.46 21.85
CA TRP A 246 10.35 11.88 21.54
C TRP A 246 10.43 13.35 21.08
N PHE A 247 9.40 13.84 20.37
CA PHE A 247 9.36 15.23 19.92
C PHE A 247 8.70 16.19 20.93
N ALA A 248 8.29 15.72 22.11
CA ALA A 248 7.57 16.54 23.08
C ALA A 248 8.35 17.81 23.50
N GLY A 249 9.68 17.72 23.62
CA GLY A 249 10.53 18.87 23.94
C GLY A 249 10.46 19.97 22.87
N LEU A 250 10.59 19.60 21.60
CA LEU A 250 10.54 20.53 20.47
C LEU A 250 9.14 21.14 20.30
N LEU A 251 8.09 20.35 20.48
CA LEU A 251 6.70 20.83 20.41
C LEU A 251 6.39 21.85 21.51
N ARG A 252 6.96 21.69 22.71
CA ARG A 252 6.79 22.65 23.80
C ARG A 252 7.45 24.00 23.50
N VAL A 253 8.62 24.00 22.85
CA VAL A 253 9.33 25.24 22.48
C VAL A 253 8.63 25.96 21.32
N THR A 254 8.14 25.20 20.34
CA THR A 254 7.48 25.77 19.14
C THR A 254 6.01 26.13 19.38
N GLY A 255 5.38 25.62 20.43
CA GLY A 255 3.97 25.84 20.74
C GLY A 255 3.00 25.14 19.77
N ILE A 256 3.50 24.25 18.91
CA ILE A 256 2.69 23.54 17.91
C ILE A 256 2.05 22.31 18.56
N ASN A 257 0.71 22.28 18.55
CA ASN A 257 -0.06 21.10 18.95
C ASN A 257 -0.19 20.16 17.76
N VAL A 258 0.19 18.90 17.94
CA VAL A 258 0.06 17.85 16.92
C VAL A 258 -1.07 16.90 17.26
N VAL A 259 -1.09 16.36 18.47
CA VAL A 259 -2.20 15.51 18.93
C VAL A 259 -3.44 16.36 19.20
N PHE A 260 -4.61 15.90 18.79
CA PHE A 260 -5.90 16.62 18.87
C PHE A 260 -5.91 17.96 18.12
N ALA A 261 -5.12 18.07 17.05
CA ALA A 261 -5.00 19.27 16.24
C ALA A 261 -4.94 18.95 14.75
N PHE A 262 -5.25 19.95 13.92
CA PHE A 262 -5.18 19.86 12.47
C PHE A 262 -3.81 19.37 11.97
N THR A 263 -2.71 19.83 12.58
CA THR A 263 -1.36 19.46 12.20
C THR A 263 -1.11 17.95 12.28
N GLY A 264 -1.59 17.28 13.34
CA GLY A 264 -1.45 15.83 13.45
C GLY A 264 -2.29 15.07 12.44
N MET A 265 -3.51 15.55 12.16
CA MET A 265 -4.34 15.00 11.10
C MET A 265 -3.63 15.09 9.74
N ALA A 266 -3.07 16.27 9.43
CA ALA A 266 -2.32 16.49 8.19
C ALA A 266 -1.09 15.59 8.08
N LEU A 267 -0.31 15.43 9.16
CA LEU A 267 0.84 14.53 9.20
C LEU A 267 0.44 13.07 8.99
N ALA A 268 -0.63 12.62 9.65
CA ALA A 268 -1.15 11.27 9.51
C ALA A 268 -1.60 10.98 8.09
N THR A 269 -2.39 11.87 7.50
CA THR A 269 -2.84 11.75 6.12
C THR A 269 -1.67 11.84 5.14
N MET A 270 -0.71 12.73 5.35
CA MET A 270 0.49 12.82 4.50
C MET A 270 1.26 11.49 4.48
N PHE A 271 1.51 10.91 5.66
CA PHE A 271 2.23 9.64 5.79
C PHE A 271 1.54 8.50 5.03
N VAL A 272 0.21 8.39 5.12
CA VAL A 272 -0.55 7.32 4.46
C VAL A 272 -0.68 7.55 2.94
N THR A 273 -0.67 8.81 2.49
CA THR A 273 -0.97 9.16 1.09
C THR A 273 0.25 9.49 0.22
N LEU A 274 1.42 9.73 0.83
CA LEU A 274 2.67 9.96 0.11
C LEU A 274 3.02 8.85 -0.91
N PRO A 275 2.86 7.55 -0.58
CA PRO A 275 3.30 6.48 -1.47
C PRO A 275 2.54 6.45 -2.80
N PHE A 276 1.32 6.99 -2.87
CA PHE A 276 0.51 7.01 -4.09
C PHE A 276 1.15 7.84 -5.21
N VAL A 277 1.69 9.01 -4.88
CA VAL A 277 2.37 9.86 -5.88
C VAL A 277 3.68 9.19 -6.30
N VAL A 278 4.44 8.65 -5.35
CA VAL A 278 5.75 8.06 -5.64
C VAL A 278 5.62 6.80 -6.50
N ARG A 279 4.72 5.88 -6.13
CA ARG A 279 4.52 4.62 -6.83
C ARG A 279 3.97 4.80 -8.24
N GLU A 280 3.23 5.88 -8.48
CA GLU A 280 2.75 6.19 -9.81
C GLU A 280 3.85 6.78 -10.71
N LEU A 281 4.70 7.65 -10.14
CA LEU A 281 5.75 8.31 -10.92
C LEU A 281 6.95 7.42 -11.23
N ILE A 282 7.34 6.51 -10.33
CA ILE A 282 8.48 5.60 -10.53
C ILE A 282 8.43 4.87 -11.88
N PRO A 283 7.36 4.12 -12.22
CA PRO A 283 7.34 3.38 -13.48
C PRO A 283 7.37 4.30 -14.71
N ILE A 284 6.82 5.51 -14.60
CA ILE A 284 6.81 6.47 -15.70
C ILE A 284 8.22 7.04 -15.92
N LEU A 285 8.90 7.40 -14.85
CA LEU A 285 10.27 7.91 -14.89
C LEU A 285 11.28 6.85 -15.35
N ASP A 286 11.10 5.59 -14.96
CA ASP A 286 11.98 4.47 -15.36
C ASP A 286 11.85 4.11 -16.85
N ASN A 287 10.65 4.28 -17.44
CA ASN A 287 10.43 4.04 -18.88
C ASN A 287 10.75 5.25 -19.77
N MET A 288 11.03 6.41 -19.19
CA MET A 288 11.34 7.64 -19.92
C MET A 288 12.81 7.67 -20.34
N ASP A 289 13.07 7.96 -21.62
CA ASP A 289 14.42 8.15 -22.15
C ASP A 289 15.07 9.43 -21.59
N LEU A 290 16.34 9.33 -21.20
CA LEU A 290 17.13 10.42 -20.61
C LEU A 290 17.74 11.35 -21.66
N SER A 291 17.70 10.99 -22.94
CA SER A 291 18.31 11.75 -24.04
C SER A 291 17.86 13.22 -24.09
N GLN A 292 16.60 13.51 -23.77
CA GLN A 292 16.08 14.88 -23.72
C GLN A 292 16.70 15.70 -22.57
N GLU A 293 16.89 15.10 -21.40
CA GLU A 293 17.52 15.73 -20.25
C GLU A 293 19.02 15.97 -20.52
N GLU A 294 19.70 15.01 -21.14
CA GLU A 294 21.12 15.10 -21.54
C GLU A 294 21.37 16.16 -22.62
N ALA A 295 20.49 16.25 -23.62
CA ALA A 295 20.55 17.27 -24.65
C ALA A 295 20.37 18.68 -24.05
N ALA A 296 19.42 18.84 -23.12
CA ALA A 296 19.22 20.11 -22.42
C ALA A 296 20.46 20.50 -21.58
N ARG A 297 21.07 19.54 -20.86
CA ARG A 297 22.33 19.78 -20.13
C ARG A 297 23.48 20.17 -21.05
N THR A 298 23.57 19.57 -22.24
CA THR A 298 24.61 19.89 -23.24
C THR A 298 24.44 21.30 -23.81
N LEU A 299 23.21 21.80 -23.90
CA LEU A 299 22.89 23.19 -24.27
C LEU A 299 23.15 24.20 -23.13
N GLY A 300 23.66 23.75 -21.97
CA GLY A 300 23.99 24.59 -20.84
C GLY A 300 22.83 24.85 -19.87
N ALA A 301 21.72 24.09 -19.97
CA ALA A 301 20.62 24.19 -19.02
C ALA A 301 21.04 23.65 -17.65
N ASN A 302 20.69 24.37 -16.58
CA ASN A 302 20.88 23.89 -15.21
C ASN A 302 19.80 22.86 -14.83
N ASP A 303 20.02 22.06 -13.78
CA ASP A 303 19.09 20.98 -13.41
C ASP A 303 17.67 21.49 -13.06
N TRP A 304 17.55 22.73 -12.57
CA TRP A 304 16.25 23.35 -12.30
C TRP A 304 15.48 23.66 -13.61
N GLN A 305 16.18 24.16 -14.62
CA GLN A 305 15.63 24.38 -15.96
C GLN A 305 15.28 23.05 -16.63
N VAL A 306 16.12 22.03 -16.50
CA VAL A 306 15.82 20.68 -17.01
C VAL A 306 14.55 20.14 -16.34
N PHE A 307 14.42 20.28 -15.02
CA PHE A 307 13.23 19.85 -14.31
C PHE A 307 11.95 20.56 -14.81
N TRP A 308 11.94 21.90 -14.85
CA TRP A 308 10.74 22.65 -15.23
C TRP A 308 10.39 22.57 -16.71
N ASN A 309 11.39 22.52 -17.59
CA ASN A 309 11.16 22.60 -19.04
C ASN A 309 11.13 21.24 -19.73
N VAL A 310 11.71 20.19 -19.13
CA VAL A 310 11.83 18.86 -19.75
C VAL A 310 11.15 17.80 -18.91
N THR A 311 11.59 17.58 -17.67
CA THR A 311 11.10 16.46 -16.85
C THR A 311 9.63 16.64 -16.45
N LEU A 312 9.26 17.79 -15.87
CA LEU A 312 7.91 18.03 -15.36
C LEU A 312 6.83 18.00 -16.47
N PRO A 313 7.03 18.63 -17.65
CA PRO A 313 6.06 18.54 -18.74
C PRO A 313 5.88 17.12 -19.27
N ASN A 314 6.94 16.30 -19.27
CA ASN A 314 6.87 14.91 -19.71
C ASN A 314 6.11 14.01 -18.72
N ILE A 315 6.30 14.22 -17.41
CA ILE A 315 5.62 13.43 -16.37
C ILE A 315 4.25 13.98 -15.94
N ARG A 316 3.79 15.13 -16.47
CA ARG A 316 2.58 15.84 -16.00
C ARG A 316 1.33 14.95 -15.94
N TRP A 317 1.21 14.01 -16.87
CA TRP A 317 0.08 13.08 -16.96
C TRP A 317 0.10 12.02 -15.88
N GLY A 318 1.27 11.40 -15.70
CA GLY A 318 1.53 10.49 -14.58
C GLY A 318 1.35 11.17 -13.24
N LEU A 319 1.86 12.39 -13.11
CA LEU A 319 1.72 13.20 -11.91
C LEU A 319 0.26 13.50 -11.60
N LEU A 320 -0.52 13.89 -12.61
CA LEU A 320 -1.95 14.17 -12.44
C LEU A 320 -2.68 12.92 -11.93
N TYR A 321 -2.46 11.75 -12.51
CA TYR A 321 -3.07 10.51 -12.05
C TYR A 321 -2.63 10.15 -10.62
N GLY A 322 -1.36 10.31 -10.28
CA GLY A 322 -0.86 10.16 -8.91
C GLY A 322 -1.54 11.11 -7.92
N VAL A 323 -1.79 12.36 -8.31
CA VAL A 323 -2.53 13.37 -7.52
C VAL A 323 -4.01 13.01 -7.38
N ILE A 324 -4.62 12.43 -8.41
CA ILE A 324 -6.01 11.93 -8.36
C ILE A 324 -6.10 10.83 -7.29
N LEU A 325 -5.23 9.83 -7.36
CA LEU A 325 -5.19 8.72 -6.42
C LEU A 325 -4.87 9.18 -4.99
N CYS A 326 -3.89 10.08 -4.84
CA CYS A 326 -3.51 10.64 -3.55
C CYS A 326 -4.70 11.36 -2.89
N ASN A 327 -5.43 12.18 -3.64
CA ASN A 327 -6.61 12.88 -3.14
C ASN A 327 -7.78 11.93 -2.81
N ALA A 328 -8.05 10.95 -3.68
CA ALA A 328 -9.07 9.95 -3.43
C ALA A 328 -8.79 9.23 -2.09
N ARG A 329 -7.52 8.90 -1.83
CA ARG A 329 -7.12 8.30 -0.56
C ARG A 329 -7.21 9.28 0.62
N ALA A 330 -6.83 10.54 0.44
CA ALA A 330 -6.86 11.56 1.50
C ALA A 330 -8.29 11.85 1.98
N MET A 331 -9.26 11.95 1.06
CA MET A 331 -10.68 12.17 1.40
C MET A 331 -11.30 10.98 2.15
N GLY A 332 -10.85 9.76 1.83
CA GLY A 332 -11.28 8.52 2.48
C GLY A 332 -10.46 8.14 3.71
N GLU A 333 -9.55 9.00 4.18
CA GLU A 333 -8.77 8.66 5.38
C GLU A 333 -9.66 8.73 6.63
N PHE A 334 -9.57 7.66 7.41
CA PHE A 334 -10.38 7.46 8.61
C PHE A 334 -9.53 6.88 9.73
N GLY A 335 -8.80 5.80 9.48
CA GLY A 335 -8.15 5.02 10.53
C GLY A 335 -7.03 5.78 11.26
N ALA A 336 -6.14 6.47 10.53
CA ALA A 336 -5.06 7.22 11.17
C ALA A 336 -5.59 8.49 11.85
N VAL A 337 -6.55 9.14 11.21
CA VAL A 337 -7.13 10.42 11.66
C VAL A 337 -8.03 10.22 12.88
N SER A 338 -8.78 9.11 13.00
CA SER A 338 -9.65 8.84 14.15
C SER A 338 -8.89 8.81 15.48
N VAL A 339 -7.67 8.24 15.47
CA VAL A 339 -6.86 8.08 16.68
C VAL A 339 -6.17 9.40 17.07
N ILE A 340 -5.59 10.12 16.11
CA ILE A 340 -4.79 11.33 16.41
C ILE A 340 -5.64 12.60 16.63
N SER A 341 -6.82 12.68 16.00
CA SER A 341 -7.67 13.86 16.04
C SER A 341 -8.51 13.96 17.33
N GLY A 342 -8.78 12.82 17.98
CA GLY A 342 -9.72 12.69 19.08
C GLY A 342 -11.20 12.89 18.72
N ASN A 343 -11.53 13.03 17.43
CA ASN A 343 -12.88 13.17 16.91
C ASN A 343 -13.74 14.21 17.68
N ILE A 344 -13.26 15.45 17.77
CA ILE A 344 -13.96 16.52 18.50
C ILE A 344 -14.87 17.28 17.54
N ILE A 345 -16.19 17.24 17.81
CA ILE A 345 -17.23 17.94 17.05
C ILE A 345 -16.91 19.44 17.00
N GLY A 346 -17.05 20.04 15.81
CA GLY A 346 -16.77 21.46 15.58
C GLY A 346 -15.29 21.87 15.70
N LYS A 347 -14.35 20.92 15.80
CA LYS A 347 -12.90 21.22 15.87
C LYS A 347 -12.02 20.32 15.00
N THR A 348 -12.04 19.01 15.23
CA THR A 348 -11.09 18.05 14.61
C THR A 348 -11.79 16.89 13.90
N GLN A 349 -13.11 16.97 13.76
CA GLN A 349 -13.90 15.98 13.07
C GLN A 349 -13.81 16.17 11.54
N THR A 350 -13.43 15.12 10.82
CA THR A 350 -13.55 15.03 9.35
C THR A 350 -14.92 14.47 8.98
N LEU A 351 -15.30 14.60 7.71
CA LEU A 351 -16.54 14.05 7.20
C LEU A 351 -16.66 12.52 7.40
N THR A 352 -15.56 11.78 7.28
CA THR A 352 -15.50 10.34 7.57
C THR A 352 -15.78 10.02 9.04
N LEU A 353 -15.26 10.83 9.96
CA LEU A 353 -15.51 10.71 11.40
C LEU A 353 -16.93 11.15 11.79
N PHE A 354 -17.50 12.13 11.08
CA PHE A 354 -18.89 12.55 11.26
C PHE A 354 -19.86 11.40 10.94
N VAL A 355 -19.67 10.72 9.80
CA VAL A 355 -20.48 9.54 9.43
C VAL A 355 -20.41 8.46 10.52
N GLU A 356 -19.21 8.20 11.06
CA GLU A 356 -19.03 7.24 12.14
C GLU A 356 -19.75 7.66 13.43
N SER A 357 -19.62 8.93 13.85
CA SER A 357 -20.26 9.44 15.08
C SER A 357 -21.78 9.37 14.96
N ALA A 358 -22.34 9.89 13.85
CA ALA A 358 -23.77 9.88 13.59
C ALA A 358 -24.34 8.46 13.58
N TYR A 359 -23.61 7.51 12.98
CA TYR A 359 -24.02 6.10 12.96
C TYR A 359 -23.98 5.47 14.38
N LYS A 360 -22.95 5.76 15.17
CA LYS A 360 -22.82 5.27 16.56
C LYS A 360 -23.88 5.86 17.49
N GLU A 361 -24.33 7.08 17.23
CA GLU A 361 -25.39 7.76 17.97
C GLU A 361 -26.80 7.33 17.53
N TYR A 362 -26.91 6.33 16.65
CA TYR A 362 -28.16 5.85 16.05
C TYR A 362 -28.90 6.90 15.21
N ASN A 363 -28.23 7.99 14.85
CA ASN A 363 -28.72 8.96 13.87
C ASN A 363 -28.37 8.49 12.46
N THR A 364 -29.02 7.40 12.03
CA THR A 364 -28.74 6.76 10.74
C THR A 364 -29.05 7.67 9.56
N GLU A 365 -30.06 8.54 9.67
CA GLU A 365 -30.41 9.51 8.64
C GLU A 365 -29.29 10.51 8.37
N ALA A 366 -28.77 11.16 9.41
CA ALA A 366 -27.65 12.08 9.27
C ALA A 366 -26.39 11.34 8.75
N ALA A 367 -26.17 10.10 9.21
CA ALA A 367 -25.03 9.30 8.75
C ALA A 367 -25.11 8.97 7.25
N PHE A 368 -26.26 8.52 6.75
CA PHE A 368 -26.45 8.21 5.33
C PHE A 368 -26.48 9.47 4.46
N ALA A 369 -27.09 10.57 4.92
CA ALA A 369 -27.04 11.85 4.23
C ALA A 369 -25.58 12.34 4.06
N ALA A 370 -24.78 12.25 5.13
CA ALA A 370 -23.37 12.60 5.09
C ALA A 370 -22.55 11.67 4.20
N ALA A 371 -22.84 10.36 4.22
CA ALA A 371 -22.19 9.39 3.35
C ALA A 371 -22.50 9.62 1.86
N VAL A 372 -23.74 10.00 1.52
CA VAL A 372 -24.12 10.40 0.15
C VAL A 372 -23.35 11.65 -0.27
N LEU A 373 -23.31 12.70 0.58
CA LEU A 373 -22.59 13.90 0.19
C LEU A 373 -21.08 13.65 0.04
N LEU A 374 -20.47 12.87 0.94
CA LEU A 374 -19.08 12.45 0.82
C LEU A 374 -18.85 11.72 -0.51
N SER A 375 -19.76 10.81 -0.88
CA SER A 375 -19.72 10.08 -2.15
C SER A 375 -19.84 11.03 -3.35
N LEU A 376 -20.76 12.00 -3.31
CA LEU A 376 -20.94 13.00 -4.36
C LEU A 376 -19.74 13.95 -4.47
N LEU A 377 -19.12 14.32 -3.36
CA LEU A 377 -17.90 15.13 -3.35
C LEU A 377 -16.69 14.36 -3.88
N ALA A 378 -16.56 13.08 -3.53
CA ALA A 378 -15.53 12.21 -4.08
C ALA A 378 -15.71 12.02 -5.59
N LEU A 379 -16.94 11.75 -6.04
CA LEU A 379 -17.27 11.65 -7.47
C LEU A 379 -17.09 12.98 -8.20
N GLY A 380 -17.50 14.10 -7.60
CA GLY A 380 -17.35 15.44 -8.16
C GLY A 380 -15.88 15.84 -8.30
N THR A 381 -15.06 15.61 -7.29
CA THR A 381 -13.61 15.85 -7.38
C THR A 381 -12.96 14.96 -8.42
N LEU A 382 -13.34 13.68 -8.51
CA LEU A 382 -12.88 12.77 -9.56
C LEU A 382 -13.30 13.23 -10.96
N PHE A 383 -14.55 13.65 -11.13
CA PHE A 383 -15.10 14.11 -12.42
C PHE A 383 -14.44 15.40 -12.90
N ILE A 384 -14.24 16.38 -11.98
CA ILE A 384 -13.49 17.60 -12.29
C ILE A 384 -12.08 17.25 -12.77
N LYS A 385 -11.44 16.28 -12.11
CA LYS A 385 -10.09 15.82 -12.46
C LYS A 385 -10.03 15.11 -13.81
N ASP A 386 -10.97 14.22 -14.12
CA ASP A 386 -11.11 13.57 -15.43
C ASP A 386 -11.34 14.60 -16.56
N LYS A 387 -12.14 15.63 -16.31
CA LYS A 387 -12.36 16.71 -17.28
C LYS A 387 -11.12 17.56 -17.52
N VAL A 388 -10.35 17.86 -16.46
CA VAL A 388 -9.06 18.54 -16.58
C VAL A 388 -8.07 17.69 -17.38
N GLU A 389 -8.08 16.37 -17.16
CA GLU A 389 -7.23 15.44 -17.89
C GLU A 389 -7.55 15.42 -19.39
N GLN A 390 -8.84 15.25 -19.74
CA GLN A 390 -9.31 15.27 -21.12
C GLN A 390 -8.99 16.59 -21.83
N ALA A 391 -9.18 17.72 -21.13
CA ALA A 391 -8.91 19.05 -21.68
C ALA A 391 -7.42 19.24 -22.02
N ALA A 392 -6.52 18.88 -21.10
CA ALA A 392 -5.10 19.03 -21.36
C ALA A 392 -4.56 17.94 -22.33
N ALA A 393 -5.19 16.75 -22.41
CA ALA A 393 -4.79 15.70 -23.35
C ALA A 393 -5.12 16.13 -24.78
N ALA A 394 -6.27 16.79 -24.97
CA ALA A 394 -6.65 17.42 -26.22
C ALA A 394 -5.68 18.54 -26.65
N GLU A 395 -5.04 19.22 -25.70
CA GLU A 395 -4.03 20.25 -25.97
C GLU A 395 -2.68 19.64 -26.39
N SER A 396 -2.26 18.53 -25.78
CA SER A 396 -1.01 17.83 -26.13
C SER A 396 -1.03 17.14 -27.52
N ARG A 397 -2.21 16.98 -28.11
CA ARG A 397 -2.41 16.36 -29.43
C ARG A 397 -2.37 17.37 -30.58
N LYS A 398 -2.39 18.67 -30.27
CA LYS A 398 -2.23 19.77 -31.22
C LYS A 398 -0.77 20.19 -31.24
#